data_AF-A0A955IMP2-F1
#
_entry.id   AF-A0A955IMP2-F1
#
_cell.length_a   1.000
_cell.length_b   1.000
_cell.length_c   1.000
_cell.angle_alpha   90.00
_cell.angle_beta   90.00
_cell.angle_gamma   90.00
#
_symmetry.space_group_name_H-M   'P 1'
#
loop_
_entity.id
_entity.type
_entity.pdbx_description
1 polymer ?
#
loop_
_entity_poly.entity_id
_entity_poly.type
_entity_poly.pdbx_seq_one_letter_code
_entity_poly.pdbx_strand_id
1 'polypeptide(L)'
;MGSKAQSTKGRSFQKPKGTRDFYPLELLRRRYVTETWRAVSIRHGFEEIDGPTFEHAELYTVKSGEGILSELFSFSREGGDDLYALRPEFTPTLARMYAAQAASLPKPCRWFCIPNFFRAERPQRGRLREFCQWNCDIIGEGFGTALDGELEIVAVGALSTLGMTPTNCQVSNFHRNIWTRIFGHAGIPEQQFASWFDWVDRYFRLTPEQRMEYALRFGASQKQVTDMTGVVQVMNGEAQAQAGSIDEHVIREVTAPSAAALAAVSDHFRDTGFDGWFKWDATLVRGLAYYTGTVFEVLAEGERAIAGGGRYDNLIELFGGPATPACGFGMGDVVLGNLLTDHGLMPGADGDAGALMDAVQNVTTGALGSVSLRPDVFVVSADEDADGDVVPLVAQLRRGVESDTWRERGGKPWDADRYAIPPMHARPTDKATRNLKKLLQDAERARARFCAIVHTEGRVQLKDLDKREDLAHPSKGDWSASPVDEHYVGRRWSAIRNG
;
A
#
# COMPACT_ATOMS: atom_id res chain seq x y z
N MET A 1 64.24 2.50 -11.91
CA MET A 1 63.05 1.65 -11.74
C MET A 1 62.28 2.16 -10.54
N GLY A 2 61.20 2.93 -10.76
CA GLY A 2 60.37 3.46 -9.68
C GLY A 2 59.00 2.79 -9.74
N SER A 3 58.72 1.85 -8.83
CA SER A 3 57.41 1.24 -8.69
C SER A 3 56.43 2.30 -8.16
N LYS A 4 55.49 2.75 -9.00
CA LYS A 4 54.33 3.48 -8.51
C LYS A 4 53.47 2.49 -7.74
N ALA A 5 53.42 2.65 -6.41
CA ALA A 5 52.44 2.00 -5.57
C ALA A 5 51.05 2.26 -6.14
N GLN A 6 50.34 1.20 -6.53
CA GLN A 6 48.92 1.29 -6.86
C GLN A 6 48.18 1.72 -5.61
N SER A 7 47.66 2.95 -5.63
CA SER A 7 46.70 3.44 -4.65
C SER A 7 45.52 2.46 -4.59
N THR A 8 45.39 1.75 -3.47
CA THR A 8 44.20 1.00 -3.08
C THR A 8 43.08 1.99 -2.76
N LYS A 9 42.53 2.66 -3.78
CA LYS A 9 41.23 3.33 -3.64
C LYS A 9 40.23 2.25 -3.22
N GLY A 10 39.66 2.40 -2.02
CA GLY A 10 38.69 1.45 -1.48
C GLY A 10 37.59 1.18 -2.50
N ARG A 11 37.30 -0.11 -2.73
CA ARG A 11 36.25 -0.54 -3.66
C ARG A 11 34.90 -0.05 -3.11
N SER A 12 34.23 0.84 -3.85
CA SER A 12 32.87 1.28 -3.53
C SER A 12 31.86 0.30 -4.14
N PHE A 13 30.98 -0.24 -3.31
CA PHE A 13 29.84 -1.05 -3.76
C PHE A 13 28.61 -0.17 -3.89
N GLN A 14 27.81 -0.42 -4.93
CA GLN A 14 26.61 0.35 -5.25
C GLN A 14 25.43 -0.60 -5.38
N LYS A 15 24.24 -0.12 -5.01
CA LYS A 15 23.00 -0.88 -5.22
C LYS A 15 22.73 -1.09 -6.72
N PRO A 16 22.00 -2.15 -7.11
CA PRO A 16 21.58 -2.34 -8.49
C PRO A 16 20.72 -1.18 -9.02
N LYS A 17 20.88 -0.85 -10.30
CA LYS A 17 20.07 0.20 -10.94
C LYS A 17 18.57 -0.14 -10.83
N GLY A 18 17.75 0.85 -10.46
CA GLY A 18 16.31 0.68 -10.33
C GLY A 18 15.86 0.02 -9.03
N THR A 19 16.71 -0.01 -8.00
CA THR A 19 16.40 -0.51 -6.64
C THR A 19 16.59 0.60 -5.58
N ARG A 20 16.11 0.37 -4.34
CA ARG A 20 16.16 1.35 -3.24
C ARG A 20 16.79 0.74 -1.99
N ASP A 21 17.66 1.51 -1.35
CA ASP A 21 18.08 1.26 0.04
C ASP A 21 17.16 2.09 0.94
N PHE A 22 16.67 1.48 2.03
CA PHE A 22 15.79 2.15 2.97
C PHE A 22 16.52 2.39 4.30
N TYR A 23 16.96 3.63 4.52
CA TYR A 23 17.37 4.10 5.85
C TYR A 23 16.14 4.25 6.76
N PRO A 24 16.29 4.36 8.10
CA PRO A 24 15.16 4.31 9.03
C PRO A 24 14.00 5.25 8.66
N LEU A 25 14.28 6.49 8.24
CA LEU A 25 13.25 7.45 7.85
C LEU A 25 12.52 7.05 6.55
N GLU A 26 13.25 6.63 5.53
CA GLU A 26 12.66 6.17 4.26
C GLU A 26 11.85 4.87 4.47
N LEU A 27 12.33 3.98 5.34
CA LEU A 27 11.61 2.77 5.70
C LEU A 27 10.32 3.10 6.45
N LEU A 28 10.34 4.10 7.34
CA LEU A 28 9.14 4.58 8.03
C LEU A 28 8.11 5.17 7.06
N ARG A 29 8.54 5.91 6.03
CA ARG A 29 7.63 6.40 4.98
C ARG A 29 6.98 5.26 4.22
N ARG A 30 7.76 4.22 3.87
CA ARG A 30 7.21 3.01 3.27
C ARG A 30 6.24 2.31 4.23
N ARG A 31 6.59 2.18 5.51
CA ARG A 31 5.70 1.59 6.53
C ARG A 31 4.40 2.36 6.68
N TYR A 32 4.41 3.69 6.65
CA TYR A 32 3.18 4.48 6.71
C TYR A 32 2.19 4.06 5.62
N VAL A 33 2.68 3.88 4.40
CA VAL A 33 1.89 3.38 3.28
C VAL A 33 1.46 1.92 3.50
N THR A 34 2.40 1.02 3.80
CA THR A 34 2.09 -0.43 3.89
C THR A 34 1.22 -0.80 5.09
N GLU A 35 1.40 -0.15 6.23
CA GLU A 35 0.52 -0.35 7.40
C GLU A 35 -0.88 0.21 7.12
N THR A 36 -1.01 1.29 6.33
CA THR A 36 -2.33 1.80 5.93
C THR A 36 -3.06 0.81 5.03
N TRP A 37 -2.36 0.27 4.04
CA TRP A 37 -2.88 -0.80 3.18
C TRP A 37 -3.32 -2.02 4.00
N ARG A 38 -2.48 -2.48 4.93
CA ARG A 38 -2.79 -3.61 5.83
C ARG A 38 -4.02 -3.33 6.69
N ALA A 39 -4.05 -2.19 7.36
CA ALA A 39 -5.14 -1.82 8.28
C ALA A 39 -6.48 -1.70 7.56
N VAL A 40 -6.50 -1.10 6.36
CA VAL A 40 -7.71 -0.99 5.55
C VAL A 40 -8.14 -2.36 5.02
N SER A 41 -7.21 -3.19 4.53
CA SER A 41 -7.52 -4.56 4.08
C SER A 41 -8.25 -5.36 5.16
N ILE A 42 -7.71 -5.35 6.40
CA ILE A 42 -8.30 -6.05 7.55
C ILE A 42 -9.69 -5.48 7.89
N ARG A 43 -9.87 -4.14 7.84
CA ARG A 43 -11.16 -3.49 8.10
C ARG A 43 -12.26 -3.94 7.12
N HIS A 44 -11.88 -4.25 5.88
CA HIS A 44 -12.78 -4.76 4.84
C HIS A 44 -12.89 -6.30 4.82
N GLY A 45 -12.31 -6.97 5.83
CA GLY A 45 -12.41 -8.42 5.99
C GLY A 45 -11.55 -9.23 5.03
N PHE A 46 -10.46 -8.66 4.53
CA PHE A 46 -9.47 -9.40 3.74
C PHE A 46 -8.46 -10.10 4.67
N GLU A 47 -8.05 -11.29 4.26
CA GLU A 47 -7.03 -12.10 4.93
C GLU A 47 -5.68 -11.94 4.22
N GLU A 48 -4.60 -11.82 5.00
CA GLU A 48 -3.25 -11.64 4.45
C GLU A 48 -2.68 -12.97 3.99
N ILE A 49 -2.15 -13.01 2.77
CA ILE A 49 -1.47 -14.16 2.17
C ILE A 49 -0.10 -13.76 1.60
N ASP A 50 0.74 -14.76 1.32
CA ASP A 50 1.97 -14.58 0.53
C ASP A 50 2.26 -15.85 -0.26
N GLY A 51 3.08 -15.70 -1.30
CA GLY A 51 3.62 -16.78 -2.12
C GLY A 51 5.13 -16.63 -2.32
N PRO A 52 5.78 -17.58 -3.01
CA PRO A 52 7.20 -17.49 -3.31
C PRO A 52 7.60 -16.20 -4.04
N THR A 53 8.80 -15.68 -3.73
CA THR A 53 9.36 -14.52 -4.45
C THR A 53 9.70 -14.83 -5.91
N PHE A 54 9.97 -16.10 -6.23
CA PHE A 54 10.17 -16.58 -7.59
C PHE A 54 9.31 -17.82 -7.84
N GLU A 55 8.88 -17.99 -9.08
CA GLU A 55 8.09 -19.12 -9.55
C GLU A 55 8.78 -19.72 -10.78
N HIS A 56 8.32 -20.87 -11.25
CA HIS A 56 8.68 -21.32 -12.59
C HIS A 56 8.27 -20.24 -13.61
N ALA A 57 9.18 -19.91 -14.53
CA ALA A 57 8.98 -18.79 -15.46
C ALA A 57 7.74 -18.97 -16.34
N GLU A 58 7.37 -20.21 -16.65
CA GLU A 58 6.17 -20.57 -17.41
C GLU A 58 4.87 -20.04 -16.78
N LEU A 59 4.83 -19.86 -15.45
CA LEU A 59 3.65 -19.36 -14.76
C LEU A 59 3.21 -17.98 -15.30
N TYR A 60 4.18 -17.14 -15.67
CA TYR A 60 3.93 -15.77 -16.14
C TYR A 60 3.73 -15.67 -17.66
N THR A 61 4.00 -16.74 -18.42
CA THR A 61 3.82 -16.75 -19.88
C THR A 61 2.43 -17.20 -20.31
N VAL A 62 1.67 -17.87 -19.44
CA VAL A 62 0.32 -18.45 -19.71
C VAL A 62 -0.63 -17.45 -20.40
N LYS A 63 -0.60 -16.17 -20.03
CA LYS A 63 -1.51 -15.13 -20.55
C LYS A 63 -0.84 -14.08 -21.43
N SER A 64 0.46 -13.86 -21.25
CA SER A 64 1.18 -12.73 -21.85
C SER A 64 2.00 -13.12 -23.08
N GLY A 65 2.03 -14.42 -23.43
CA GLY A 65 2.83 -14.96 -24.52
C GLY A 65 4.33 -14.89 -24.23
N GLU A 66 5.16 -15.29 -25.20
CA GLU A 66 6.63 -15.32 -25.04
C GLU A 66 7.25 -13.91 -24.89
N GLY A 67 6.57 -12.86 -25.35
CA GLY A 67 7.09 -11.48 -25.34
C GLY A 67 7.41 -10.93 -23.94
N ILE A 68 6.67 -11.37 -22.92
CA ILE A 68 6.87 -10.92 -21.53
C ILE A 68 8.19 -11.43 -20.94
N LEU A 69 8.76 -12.52 -21.45
CA LEU A 69 10.00 -13.11 -20.92
C LEU A 69 11.14 -12.10 -20.91
N SER A 70 11.20 -11.22 -21.92
CA SER A 70 12.20 -10.15 -22.01
C SER A 70 12.07 -9.08 -20.91
N GLU A 71 10.90 -9.00 -20.29
CA GLU A 71 10.57 -8.08 -19.19
C GLU A 71 10.68 -8.74 -17.81
N LEU A 72 10.99 -10.04 -17.73
CA LEU A 72 11.19 -10.77 -16.48
C LEU A 72 12.66 -10.80 -16.06
N PHE A 73 12.90 -10.80 -14.75
CA PHE A 73 14.18 -11.26 -14.22
C PHE A 73 14.14 -12.78 -14.06
N SER A 74 14.66 -13.48 -15.06
CA SER A 74 14.74 -14.94 -15.06
C SER A 74 16.14 -15.46 -14.71
N PHE A 75 16.19 -16.68 -14.16
CA PHE A 75 17.43 -17.34 -13.77
C PHE A 75 17.26 -18.87 -13.72
N SER A 76 18.37 -19.58 -13.81
CA SER A 76 18.45 -21.02 -13.58
C SER A 76 19.53 -21.30 -12.55
N ARG A 77 19.35 -22.38 -11.77
CA ARG A 77 20.40 -22.85 -10.86
C ARG A 77 21.54 -23.44 -11.68
N GLU A 78 22.78 -23.27 -11.21
CA GLU A 78 23.93 -23.95 -11.83
C GLU A 78 23.71 -25.47 -11.86
N GLY A 79 23.77 -26.05 -13.06
CA GLY A 79 23.53 -27.47 -13.32
C GLY A 79 22.06 -27.91 -13.18
N GLY A 80 21.09 -26.99 -13.24
CA GLY A 80 19.66 -27.30 -13.32
C GLY A 80 19.05 -26.85 -14.64
N ASP A 81 18.02 -27.56 -15.08
CA ASP A 81 17.32 -27.29 -16.35
C ASP A 81 16.12 -26.34 -16.17
N ASP A 82 15.62 -26.18 -14.95
CA ASP A 82 14.47 -25.33 -14.68
C ASP A 82 14.79 -23.83 -14.87
N LEU A 83 13.86 -23.13 -15.51
CA LEU A 83 13.86 -21.67 -15.61
C LEU A 83 12.90 -21.08 -14.58
N TYR A 84 13.43 -20.26 -13.68
CA TYR A 84 12.67 -19.51 -12.69
C TYR A 84 12.60 -18.04 -13.08
N ALA A 85 11.60 -17.32 -12.55
CA ALA A 85 11.50 -15.88 -12.66
C ALA A 85 11.11 -15.25 -11.32
N LEU A 86 11.74 -14.12 -10.99
CA LEU A 86 11.25 -13.26 -9.91
C LEU A 86 9.85 -12.73 -10.30
N ARG A 87 8.91 -12.73 -9.35
CA ARG A 87 7.52 -12.37 -9.61
C ARG A 87 7.35 -10.92 -10.14
N PRO A 88 6.79 -10.70 -11.34
CA PRO A 88 6.49 -9.36 -11.86
C PRO A 88 5.16 -8.80 -11.36
N GLU A 89 4.23 -9.68 -10.99
CA GLU A 89 2.90 -9.41 -10.43
C GLU A 89 2.48 -10.61 -9.56
N PHE A 90 1.38 -10.48 -8.81
CA PHE A 90 0.93 -11.53 -7.89
C PHE A 90 -0.17 -12.43 -8.47
N THR A 91 -0.97 -11.93 -9.40
CA THR A 91 -2.20 -12.58 -9.86
C THR A 91 -2.00 -14.01 -10.39
N PRO A 92 -0.93 -14.33 -11.14
CA PRO A 92 -0.63 -15.73 -11.51
C PRO A 92 -0.29 -16.63 -10.32
N THR A 93 0.49 -16.12 -9.35
CA THR A 93 0.80 -16.84 -8.09
C THR A 93 -0.47 -17.08 -7.28
N LEU A 94 -1.32 -16.06 -7.15
CA LEU A 94 -2.64 -16.12 -6.52
C LEU A 94 -3.51 -17.20 -7.17
N ALA A 95 -3.61 -17.21 -8.50
CA ALA A 95 -4.41 -18.18 -9.24
C ALA A 95 -3.92 -19.61 -9.02
N ARG A 96 -2.60 -19.84 -9.07
CA ARG A 96 -1.97 -21.13 -8.74
C ARG A 96 -2.28 -21.57 -7.31
N MET A 97 -2.15 -20.66 -6.34
CA MET A 97 -2.41 -20.95 -4.92
C MET A 97 -3.87 -21.31 -4.68
N TYR A 98 -4.80 -20.53 -5.24
CA TYR A 98 -6.23 -20.80 -5.13
C TYR A 98 -6.61 -22.12 -5.82
N ALA A 99 -6.14 -22.35 -7.06
CA ALA A 99 -6.42 -23.58 -7.80
C ALA A 99 -6.00 -24.84 -7.01
N ALA A 100 -4.86 -24.80 -6.32
CA ALA A 100 -4.36 -25.91 -5.51
C ALA A 100 -5.23 -26.24 -4.28
N GLN A 101 -6.04 -25.30 -3.80
CA GLN A 101 -6.81 -25.44 -2.55
C GLN A 101 -8.31 -25.11 -2.72
N ALA A 102 -8.81 -24.92 -3.95
CA ALA A 102 -10.14 -24.37 -4.22
C ALA A 102 -11.30 -25.14 -3.55
N ALA A 103 -11.12 -26.44 -3.28
CA ALA A 103 -12.12 -27.28 -2.64
C ALA A 103 -12.21 -27.09 -1.10
N SER A 104 -11.15 -26.62 -0.45
CA SER A 104 -11.06 -26.47 1.01
C SER A 104 -11.25 -25.03 1.49
N LEU A 105 -11.19 -24.06 0.59
CA LEU A 105 -11.23 -22.64 0.91
C LEU A 105 -12.67 -22.12 1.11
N PRO A 106 -12.88 -21.16 2.04
CA PRO A 106 -14.15 -20.45 2.16
C PRO A 106 -14.44 -19.64 0.90
N LYS A 107 -15.72 -19.50 0.54
CA LYS A 107 -16.13 -18.73 -0.65
C LYS A 107 -17.13 -17.61 -0.26
N PRO A 108 -16.96 -16.38 -0.76
CA PRO A 108 -15.78 -15.91 -1.50
C PRO A 108 -14.54 -15.78 -0.60
N CYS A 109 -13.36 -16.04 -1.15
CA CYS A 109 -12.08 -15.64 -0.55
C CYS A 109 -11.89 -14.13 -0.74
N ARG A 110 -11.39 -13.45 0.30
CA ARG A 110 -10.94 -12.06 0.24
C ARG A 110 -9.49 -12.03 0.69
N TRP A 111 -8.57 -11.88 -0.25
CA TRP A 111 -7.14 -12.01 0.02
C TRP A 111 -6.39 -10.74 -0.32
N PHE A 112 -5.40 -10.40 0.50
CA PHE A 112 -4.48 -9.32 0.19
C PHE A 112 -3.03 -9.72 0.45
N CYS A 113 -2.10 -9.06 -0.23
CA CYS A 113 -0.66 -9.19 0.01
C CYS A 113 0.05 -7.86 -0.26
N ILE A 114 1.24 -7.66 0.34
CA ILE A 114 2.06 -6.45 0.15
C ILE A 114 3.55 -6.79 -0.12
N PRO A 115 3.88 -7.67 -1.10
CA PRO A 115 5.26 -8.06 -1.34
C PRO A 115 6.00 -7.11 -2.30
N ASN A 116 7.28 -7.41 -2.52
CA ASN A 116 8.07 -6.84 -3.61
C ASN A 116 7.85 -7.60 -4.93
N PHE A 117 7.86 -6.86 -6.03
CA PHE A 117 7.76 -7.33 -7.42
C PHE A 117 8.90 -6.79 -8.27
N PHE A 118 9.16 -7.48 -9.38
CA PHE A 118 10.36 -7.31 -10.17
C PHE A 118 10.07 -7.26 -11.68
N ARG A 119 10.61 -6.25 -12.36
CA ARG A 119 10.51 -6.14 -13.83
C ARG A 119 11.83 -5.69 -14.43
N ALA A 120 12.27 -6.32 -15.52
CA ALA A 120 13.56 -6.10 -16.17
C ALA A 120 13.60 -4.86 -17.09
N GLU A 121 12.69 -3.92 -16.89
CA GLU A 121 12.55 -2.75 -17.74
C GLU A 121 13.54 -1.62 -17.41
N ARG A 122 13.59 -0.61 -18.28
CA ARG A 122 14.37 0.61 -18.05
C ARG A 122 13.70 1.44 -16.94
N PRO A 123 14.40 1.71 -15.82
CA PRO A 123 13.82 2.50 -14.73
C PRO A 123 13.54 3.94 -15.17
N GLN A 124 12.43 4.49 -14.68
CA GLN A 124 12.00 5.88 -14.84
C GLN A 124 11.25 6.34 -13.57
N ARG A 125 10.91 7.63 -13.45
CA ARG A 125 10.15 8.13 -12.30
C ARG A 125 8.83 7.35 -12.15
N GLY A 126 8.52 6.92 -10.93
CA GLY A 126 7.35 6.07 -10.63
C GLY A 126 7.51 4.59 -11.03
N ARG A 127 8.57 4.20 -11.75
CA ARG A 127 8.71 2.87 -12.35
C ARG A 127 10.12 2.31 -12.12
N LEU A 128 10.26 1.58 -11.02
CA LEU A 128 11.49 0.89 -10.63
C LEU A 128 11.53 -0.56 -11.10
N ARG A 129 12.71 -1.18 -10.99
CA ARG A 129 12.95 -2.61 -11.26
C ARG A 129 12.52 -3.49 -10.10
N GLU A 130 12.60 -2.98 -8.87
CA GLU A 130 12.04 -3.57 -7.66
C GLU A 130 11.10 -2.54 -7.02
N PHE A 131 9.89 -2.95 -6.69
CA PHE A 131 8.89 -2.10 -6.07
C PHE A 131 7.96 -2.92 -5.18
N CYS A 132 7.35 -2.27 -4.19
CA CYS A 132 6.35 -2.89 -3.34
C CYS A 132 4.98 -2.62 -3.96
N GLN A 133 4.08 -3.60 -3.93
CA GLN A 133 2.71 -3.38 -4.38
C GLN A 133 1.74 -4.11 -3.45
N TRP A 134 0.69 -3.40 -3.09
CA TRP A 134 -0.47 -3.96 -2.42
C TRP A 134 -1.40 -4.57 -3.47
N ASN A 135 -1.76 -5.83 -3.29
CA ASN A 135 -2.79 -6.47 -4.08
C ASN A 135 -3.94 -6.87 -3.16
N CYS A 136 -5.16 -6.65 -3.62
CA CYS A 136 -6.39 -7.16 -3.00
C CYS A 136 -7.19 -7.86 -4.09
N ASP A 137 -7.70 -9.04 -3.76
CA ASP A 137 -8.43 -9.88 -4.68
C ASP A 137 -9.61 -10.56 -3.97
N ILE A 138 -10.76 -10.58 -4.64
CA ILE A 138 -11.94 -11.32 -4.24
C ILE A 138 -12.12 -12.47 -5.24
N ILE A 139 -12.18 -13.71 -4.75
CA ILE A 139 -12.19 -14.93 -5.57
C ILE A 139 -13.32 -15.85 -5.11
N GLY A 140 -14.12 -16.37 -6.02
CA GLY A 140 -15.17 -17.34 -5.69
C GLY A 140 -16.52 -17.00 -6.32
N GLU A 141 -17.49 -17.90 -6.16
CA GLU A 141 -18.85 -17.67 -6.61
C GLU A 141 -19.67 -16.86 -5.59
N GLY A 142 -20.88 -16.45 -5.98
CA GLY A 142 -21.81 -15.78 -5.08
C GLY A 142 -21.70 -14.25 -5.04
N PHE A 143 -20.89 -13.66 -5.93
CA PHE A 143 -20.83 -12.22 -6.10
C PHE A 143 -20.93 -11.77 -7.56
N GLY A 144 -21.84 -10.82 -7.80
CA GLY A 144 -21.92 -10.08 -9.05
C GLY A 144 -20.96 -8.88 -9.05
N THR A 145 -21.17 -7.95 -9.98
CA THR A 145 -20.34 -6.75 -10.13
C THR A 145 -20.41 -5.77 -8.95
N ALA A 146 -21.36 -5.95 -8.02
CA ALA A 146 -21.41 -5.18 -6.78
C ALA A 146 -20.13 -5.31 -5.93
N LEU A 147 -19.46 -6.47 -5.92
CA LEU A 147 -18.17 -6.60 -5.21
C LEU A 147 -16.99 -6.00 -5.98
N ASP A 148 -17.14 -5.68 -7.29
CA ASP A 148 -16.14 -4.89 -8.00
C ASP A 148 -16.07 -3.49 -7.37
N GLY A 149 -17.23 -2.90 -7.05
CA GLY A 149 -17.32 -1.65 -6.31
C GLY A 149 -16.72 -1.75 -4.91
N GLU A 150 -17.01 -2.81 -4.14
CA GLU A 150 -16.42 -2.99 -2.79
C GLU A 150 -14.88 -3.01 -2.83
N LEU A 151 -14.33 -3.71 -3.82
CA LEU A 151 -12.89 -3.76 -4.04
C LEU A 151 -12.29 -2.37 -4.33
N GLU A 152 -12.97 -1.54 -5.12
CA GLU A 152 -12.55 -0.16 -5.36
C GLU A 152 -12.66 0.73 -4.11
N ILE A 153 -13.69 0.51 -3.28
CA ILE A 153 -13.84 1.22 -2.00
C ILE A 153 -12.72 0.88 -1.02
N VAL A 154 -12.16 -0.34 -1.05
CA VAL A 154 -10.95 -0.68 -0.28
C VAL A 154 -9.78 0.23 -0.69
N ALA A 155 -9.56 0.43 -2.00
CA ALA A 155 -8.51 1.31 -2.50
C ALA A 155 -8.76 2.78 -2.12
N VAL A 156 -10.00 3.27 -2.27
CA VAL A 156 -10.41 4.62 -1.87
C VAL A 156 -10.26 4.85 -0.36
N GLY A 157 -10.62 3.86 0.47
CA GLY A 157 -10.47 3.93 1.92
C GLY A 157 -9.01 4.10 2.35
N ALA A 158 -8.07 3.45 1.67
CA ALA A 158 -6.64 3.64 1.90
C ALA A 158 -6.18 5.03 1.47
N LEU A 159 -6.57 5.49 0.27
CA LEU A 159 -6.21 6.82 -0.24
C LEU A 159 -6.76 7.93 0.66
N SER A 160 -8.02 7.81 1.09
CA SER A 160 -8.66 8.75 2.02
C SER A 160 -7.97 8.75 3.39
N THR A 161 -7.58 7.59 3.92
CA THR A 161 -6.80 7.49 5.16
C THR A 161 -5.44 8.20 5.04
N LEU A 162 -4.84 8.19 3.84
CA LEU A 162 -3.59 8.90 3.52
C LEU A 162 -3.80 10.39 3.20
N GLY A 163 -5.03 10.91 3.29
CA GLY A 163 -5.34 12.33 3.07
C GLY A 163 -5.65 12.72 1.63
N MET A 164 -5.74 11.77 0.69
CA MET A 164 -6.21 12.05 -0.67
C MET A 164 -7.70 12.37 -0.67
N THR A 165 -8.14 13.13 -1.66
CA THR A 165 -9.51 13.61 -1.81
C THR A 165 -9.97 13.44 -3.27
N PRO A 166 -11.29 13.44 -3.55
CA PRO A 166 -11.78 13.34 -4.92
C PRO A 166 -11.34 14.51 -5.83
N THR A 167 -10.82 15.60 -5.25
CA THR A 167 -10.30 16.75 -5.99
C THR A 167 -8.88 16.54 -6.52
N ASN A 168 -8.10 15.63 -5.93
CA ASN A 168 -6.72 15.34 -6.36
C ASN A 168 -6.54 13.89 -6.84
N CYS A 169 -7.56 13.04 -6.68
CA CYS A 169 -7.52 11.64 -7.08
C CYS A 169 -8.91 11.14 -7.48
N GLN A 170 -9.01 10.39 -8.58
CA GLN A 170 -10.27 9.81 -9.07
C GLN A 170 -10.07 8.35 -9.49
N VAL A 171 -11.14 7.58 -9.42
CA VAL A 171 -11.21 6.19 -9.89
C VAL A 171 -11.94 6.18 -11.23
N SER A 172 -11.17 6.20 -12.31
CA SER A 172 -11.67 6.01 -13.67
C SER A 172 -12.14 4.58 -13.86
N ASN A 173 -13.33 4.42 -14.41
CA ASN A 173 -14.08 3.17 -14.42
C ASN A 173 -14.68 2.89 -15.79
N PHE A 174 -14.61 1.62 -16.20
CA PHE A 174 -15.22 1.14 -17.43
C PHE A 174 -15.54 -0.35 -17.40
N HIS A 175 -16.32 -0.84 -18.38
CA HIS A 175 -16.63 -2.26 -18.50
C HIS A 175 -16.25 -2.77 -19.90
N ARG A 176 -15.24 -3.63 -19.97
CA ARG A 176 -14.61 -4.05 -21.24
C ARG A 176 -15.60 -4.59 -22.27
N ASN A 177 -16.59 -5.36 -21.83
CA ASN A 177 -17.58 -5.96 -22.74
C ASN A 177 -18.46 -4.94 -23.46
N ILE A 178 -18.52 -3.68 -23.00
CA ILE A 178 -19.20 -2.61 -23.75
C ILE A 178 -18.57 -2.47 -25.14
N TRP A 179 -17.25 -2.35 -25.22
CA TRP A 179 -16.53 -2.28 -26.49
C TRP A 179 -16.65 -3.55 -27.31
N THR A 180 -16.51 -4.73 -26.69
CA THR A 180 -16.66 -6.01 -27.39
C THR A 180 -18.03 -6.13 -28.08
N ARG A 181 -19.10 -5.69 -27.41
CA ARG A 181 -20.47 -5.68 -27.95
C ARG A 181 -20.63 -4.68 -29.08
N ILE A 182 -20.05 -3.48 -28.94
CA ILE A 182 -20.05 -2.46 -29.99
C ILE A 182 -19.28 -2.94 -31.22
N PHE A 183 -18.09 -3.51 -31.04
CA PHE A 183 -17.27 -4.02 -32.16
C PHE A 183 -17.98 -5.15 -32.90
N GLY A 184 -18.55 -6.12 -32.18
CA GLY A 184 -19.32 -7.20 -32.77
C GLY A 184 -20.53 -6.68 -33.54
N HIS A 185 -21.25 -5.70 -32.99
CA HIS A 185 -22.37 -5.07 -33.69
C HIS A 185 -21.94 -4.30 -34.95
N ALA A 186 -20.79 -3.62 -34.89
CA ALA A 186 -20.20 -2.91 -36.03
C ALA A 186 -19.62 -3.84 -37.11
N GLY A 187 -19.72 -5.16 -36.94
CA GLY A 187 -19.19 -6.15 -37.87
C GLY A 187 -17.67 -6.22 -37.90
N ILE A 188 -17.00 -5.74 -36.84
CA ILE A 188 -15.54 -5.84 -36.70
C ILE A 188 -15.20 -7.32 -36.36
N PRO A 189 -14.29 -7.98 -37.09
CA PRO A 189 -13.87 -9.33 -36.77
C PRO A 189 -13.13 -9.41 -35.43
N GLU A 190 -13.35 -10.47 -34.65
CA GLU A 190 -12.70 -10.67 -33.34
C GLU A 190 -11.16 -10.60 -33.40
N GLN A 191 -10.56 -11.01 -34.53
CA GLN A 191 -9.12 -10.95 -34.74
C GLN A 191 -8.57 -9.52 -34.71
N GLN A 192 -9.42 -8.51 -34.96
CA GLN A 192 -9.04 -7.09 -34.90
C GLN A 192 -9.33 -6.45 -33.54
N PHE A 193 -10.00 -7.13 -32.60
CA PHE A 193 -10.41 -6.52 -31.32
C PHE A 193 -9.21 -6.00 -30.53
N ALA A 194 -8.11 -6.73 -30.51
CA ALA A 194 -6.89 -6.29 -29.82
C ALA A 194 -6.37 -4.95 -30.37
N SER A 195 -6.35 -4.78 -31.70
CA SER A 195 -5.95 -3.54 -32.36
C SER A 195 -6.93 -2.39 -32.11
N TRP A 196 -8.23 -2.67 -32.06
CA TRP A 196 -9.25 -1.67 -31.72
C TRP A 196 -9.19 -1.25 -30.25
N PHE A 197 -8.94 -2.18 -29.32
CA PHE A 197 -8.69 -1.82 -27.91
C PHE A 197 -7.47 -0.90 -27.79
N ASP A 198 -6.35 -1.23 -28.43
CA ASP A 198 -5.17 -0.35 -28.41
C ASP A 198 -5.42 1.01 -29.10
N TRP A 199 -6.28 1.05 -30.14
CA TRP A 199 -6.74 2.31 -30.74
C TRP A 199 -7.55 3.16 -29.73
N VAL A 200 -8.48 2.55 -28.99
CA VAL A 200 -9.29 3.23 -27.96
C VAL A 200 -8.41 3.74 -26.81
N ASP A 201 -7.47 2.94 -26.32
CA ASP A 201 -6.52 3.31 -25.25
C ASP A 201 -5.70 4.57 -25.63
N ARG A 202 -5.41 4.73 -26.93
CA ARG A 202 -4.61 5.84 -27.46
C ARG A 202 -5.46 7.03 -27.90
N TYR A 203 -6.78 6.96 -27.77
CA TYR A 203 -7.70 7.91 -28.40
C TYR A 203 -7.38 9.39 -28.08
N PHE A 204 -7.14 9.73 -26.81
CA PHE A 204 -6.81 11.10 -26.40
C PHE A 204 -5.32 11.46 -26.55
N ARG A 205 -4.45 10.47 -26.83
CA ARG A 205 -3.01 10.67 -27.03
C ARG A 205 -2.64 10.93 -28.49
N LEU A 206 -3.55 10.66 -29.42
CA LEU A 206 -3.35 10.79 -30.85
C LEU A 206 -4.23 11.90 -31.43
N THR A 207 -3.71 12.64 -32.42
CA THR A 207 -4.55 13.56 -33.20
C THR A 207 -5.55 12.79 -34.06
N PRO A 208 -6.64 13.43 -34.53
CA PRO A 208 -7.60 12.77 -35.43
C PRO A 208 -6.95 12.11 -36.66
N GLU A 209 -5.95 12.75 -37.26
CA GLU A 209 -5.22 12.23 -38.42
C GLU A 209 -4.38 11.00 -38.05
N GLN A 210 -3.70 11.05 -36.90
CA GLN A 210 -2.90 9.93 -36.40
C GLN A 210 -3.77 8.72 -36.04
N ARG A 211 -4.96 8.96 -35.47
CA ARG A 211 -5.94 7.90 -35.19
C ARG A 211 -6.41 7.22 -36.47
N MET A 212 -6.68 8.00 -37.52
CA MET A 212 -7.06 7.47 -38.82
C MET A 212 -5.93 6.63 -39.41
N GLU A 213 -4.73 7.18 -39.48
CA GLU A 213 -3.57 6.48 -40.04
C GLU A 213 -3.29 5.18 -39.28
N TYR A 214 -3.35 5.21 -37.95
CA TYR A 214 -3.11 4.03 -37.12
C TYR A 214 -4.12 2.91 -37.41
N ALA A 215 -5.41 3.26 -37.51
CA ALA A 215 -6.45 2.28 -37.77
C ALA A 215 -6.38 1.65 -39.16
N LEU A 216 -6.09 2.46 -40.18
CA LEU A 216 -5.93 1.97 -41.56
C LEU A 216 -4.78 0.95 -41.67
N ARG A 217 -3.70 1.09 -40.86
CA ARG A 217 -2.55 0.15 -40.86
C ARG A 217 -2.92 -1.27 -40.42
N PHE A 218 -3.89 -1.43 -39.53
CA PHE A 218 -4.38 -2.76 -39.12
C PHE A 218 -5.60 -3.24 -39.94
N GLY A 219 -5.93 -2.53 -41.02
CA GLY A 219 -6.96 -2.95 -41.97
C GLY A 219 -8.38 -2.47 -41.65
N ALA A 220 -8.54 -1.46 -40.78
CA ALA A 220 -9.83 -0.79 -40.62
C ALA A 220 -10.18 0.03 -41.87
N SER A 221 -11.47 0.17 -42.15
CA SER A 221 -11.98 1.10 -43.17
C SER A 221 -12.17 2.50 -42.59
N GLN A 222 -12.09 3.52 -43.45
CA GLN A 222 -12.35 4.92 -43.07
C GLN A 222 -13.70 5.08 -42.34
N LYS A 223 -14.74 4.37 -42.83
CA LYS A 223 -16.07 4.38 -42.23
C LYS A 223 -16.05 3.84 -40.79
N GLN A 224 -15.41 2.70 -40.56
CA GLN A 224 -15.29 2.12 -39.21
C GLN A 224 -14.59 3.07 -38.25
N VAL A 225 -13.55 3.77 -38.69
CA VAL A 225 -12.85 4.74 -37.84
C VAL A 225 -13.73 5.95 -37.52
N THR A 226 -14.47 6.47 -38.50
CA THR A 226 -15.42 7.57 -38.26
C THR A 226 -16.53 7.15 -37.30
N ASP A 227 -17.12 5.97 -37.48
CA ASP A 227 -18.16 5.44 -36.60
C ASP A 227 -17.62 5.26 -35.18
N MET A 228 -16.48 4.58 -35.01
CA MET A 228 -15.87 4.35 -33.68
C MET A 228 -15.44 5.65 -33.01
N THR A 229 -14.98 6.64 -33.76
CA THR A 229 -14.71 7.99 -33.23
C THR A 229 -15.98 8.58 -32.65
N GLY A 230 -17.08 8.58 -33.40
CA GLY A 230 -18.38 9.07 -32.92
C GLY A 230 -18.84 8.34 -31.66
N VAL A 231 -18.69 7.01 -31.60
CA VAL A 231 -19.05 6.22 -30.42
C VAL A 231 -18.22 6.62 -29.19
N VAL A 232 -16.89 6.76 -29.33
CA VAL A 232 -16.03 7.20 -28.20
C VAL A 232 -16.46 8.57 -27.69
N GLN A 233 -16.78 9.51 -28.59
CA GLN A 233 -17.21 10.86 -28.23
C GLN A 233 -18.56 10.85 -27.48
N VAL A 234 -19.55 10.12 -27.99
CA VAL A 234 -20.86 9.95 -27.34
C VAL A 234 -20.70 9.33 -25.95
N MET A 235 -19.88 8.29 -25.83
CA MET A 235 -19.69 7.58 -24.56
C MET A 235 -18.92 8.37 -23.50
N ASN A 236 -18.13 9.37 -23.91
CA ASN A 236 -17.47 10.31 -22.99
C ASN A 236 -18.32 11.57 -22.72
N GLY A 237 -19.56 11.63 -23.23
CA GLY A 237 -20.47 12.75 -23.00
C GLY A 237 -20.08 14.02 -23.73
N GLU A 238 -19.36 13.94 -24.86
CA GLU A 238 -19.05 15.11 -25.69
C GLU A 238 -20.35 15.72 -26.25
N ALA A 239 -20.58 16.99 -25.95
CA ALA A 239 -21.77 17.70 -26.40
C ALA A 239 -21.87 17.69 -27.94
N GLN A 240 -23.04 17.35 -28.48
CA GLN A 240 -23.34 17.29 -29.92
C GLN A 240 -22.64 16.15 -30.69
N ALA A 241 -21.95 15.22 -30.02
CA ALA A 241 -21.43 14.02 -30.66
C ALA A 241 -22.55 13.12 -31.18
N GLN A 242 -22.30 12.40 -32.27
CA GLN A 242 -23.18 11.37 -32.83
C GLN A 242 -22.32 10.15 -33.16
N ALA A 243 -22.84 8.95 -32.90
CA ALA A 243 -22.14 7.66 -33.12
C ALA A 243 -21.98 7.28 -34.62
N GLY A 244 -21.91 8.28 -35.50
CA GLY A 244 -21.83 8.11 -36.94
C GLY A 244 -23.07 7.38 -37.46
N SER A 245 -22.85 6.25 -38.13
CA SER A 245 -23.91 5.39 -38.67
C SER A 245 -24.43 4.34 -37.69
N ILE A 246 -23.86 4.25 -36.49
CA ILE A 246 -24.32 3.31 -35.46
C ILE A 246 -25.38 4.02 -34.63
N ASP A 247 -26.60 3.48 -34.62
CA ASP A 247 -27.72 4.03 -33.86
C ASP A 247 -27.44 3.93 -32.35
N GLU A 248 -27.55 5.05 -31.63
CA GLU A 248 -27.36 5.12 -30.17
C GLU A 248 -28.34 4.23 -29.41
N HIS A 249 -29.56 4.03 -29.91
CA HIS A 249 -30.51 3.10 -29.31
C HIS A 249 -29.97 1.67 -29.35
N VAL A 250 -29.35 1.29 -30.47
CA VAL A 250 -28.76 -0.03 -30.65
C VAL A 250 -27.52 -0.18 -29.77
N ILE A 251 -26.68 0.84 -29.65
CA ILE A 251 -25.56 0.84 -28.70
C ILE A 251 -26.08 0.60 -27.27
N ARG A 252 -27.13 1.31 -26.85
CA ARG A 252 -27.72 1.12 -25.52
C ARG A 252 -28.28 -0.29 -25.32
N GLU A 253 -28.95 -0.83 -26.32
CA GLU A 253 -29.51 -2.19 -26.25
C GLU A 253 -28.40 -3.25 -26.16
N VAL A 254 -27.42 -3.23 -27.06
CA VAL A 254 -26.37 -4.25 -27.08
C VAL A 254 -25.47 -4.17 -25.86
N THR A 255 -25.32 -3.00 -25.23
CA THR A 255 -24.45 -2.78 -24.07
C THR A 255 -25.16 -2.87 -22.71
N ALA A 256 -26.50 -2.97 -22.68
CA ALA A 256 -27.31 -2.87 -21.47
C ALA A 256 -26.83 -3.71 -20.28
N PRO A 257 -26.43 -5.00 -20.43
CA PRO A 257 -25.94 -5.79 -19.29
C PRO A 257 -24.64 -5.24 -18.70
N SER A 258 -23.70 -4.83 -19.56
CA SER A 258 -22.41 -4.28 -19.15
C SER A 258 -22.56 -2.87 -18.56
N ALA A 259 -23.51 -2.09 -19.08
CA ALA A 259 -23.84 -0.77 -18.54
C ALA A 259 -24.50 -0.88 -17.15
N ALA A 260 -25.38 -1.86 -16.95
CA ALA A 260 -25.98 -2.14 -15.65
C ALA A 260 -24.94 -2.60 -14.62
N ALA A 261 -23.99 -3.44 -15.03
CA ALA A 261 -22.87 -3.86 -14.18
C ALA A 261 -22.04 -2.67 -13.69
N LEU A 262 -21.73 -1.72 -14.59
CA LEU A 262 -20.96 -0.52 -14.27
C LEU A 262 -21.76 0.51 -13.47
N ALA A 263 -23.08 0.61 -13.72
CA ALA A 263 -23.97 1.40 -12.90
C ALA A 263 -24.01 0.89 -11.45
N ALA A 264 -24.02 -0.44 -11.24
CA ALA A 264 -23.96 -1.02 -9.91
C ALA A 264 -22.67 -0.66 -9.14
N VAL A 265 -21.54 -0.53 -9.84
CA VAL A 265 -20.29 -0.01 -9.24
C VAL A 265 -20.47 1.46 -8.84
N SER A 266 -20.99 2.30 -9.74
CA SER A 266 -21.27 3.71 -9.45
C SER A 266 -22.25 3.90 -8.28
N ASP A 267 -23.28 3.07 -8.20
CA ASP A 267 -24.24 3.06 -7.09
C ASP A 267 -23.57 2.66 -5.78
N HIS A 268 -22.65 1.69 -5.78
CA HIS A 268 -21.88 1.32 -4.58
C HIS A 268 -21.01 2.47 -4.05
N PHE A 269 -20.39 3.26 -4.94
CA PHE A 269 -19.68 4.48 -4.54
C PHE A 269 -20.62 5.50 -3.89
N ARG A 270 -21.85 5.65 -4.42
CA ARG A 270 -22.86 6.54 -3.83
C ARG A 270 -23.31 6.06 -2.46
N ASP A 271 -23.61 4.77 -2.33
CA ASP A 271 -24.13 4.15 -1.10
C ASP A 271 -23.10 4.14 0.03
N THR A 272 -21.80 4.10 -0.31
CA THR A 272 -20.69 4.17 0.65
C THR A 272 -20.23 5.60 0.95
N GLY A 273 -20.81 6.62 0.31
CA GLY A 273 -20.48 8.03 0.53
C GLY A 273 -19.21 8.51 -0.17
N PHE A 274 -18.75 7.80 -1.20
CA PHE A 274 -17.55 8.10 -1.98
C PHE A 274 -17.86 8.56 -3.43
N ASP A 275 -19.07 9.08 -3.70
CA ASP A 275 -19.52 9.41 -5.07
C ASP A 275 -18.53 10.24 -5.90
N GLY A 276 -17.90 11.26 -5.30
CA GLY A 276 -16.99 12.17 -5.97
C GLY A 276 -15.68 11.53 -6.43
N TRP A 277 -15.40 10.31 -5.98
CA TRP A 277 -14.23 9.54 -6.44
C TRP A 277 -14.51 8.81 -7.74
N PHE A 278 -15.76 8.47 -8.05
CA PHE A 278 -16.10 7.68 -9.24
C PHE A 278 -16.05 8.55 -10.49
N LYS A 279 -15.34 8.09 -11.52
CA LYS A 279 -15.33 8.70 -12.85
C LYS A 279 -15.57 7.65 -13.92
N TRP A 280 -16.54 7.90 -14.78
CA TRP A 280 -16.70 7.13 -16.01
C TRP A 280 -15.63 7.51 -17.04
N ASP A 281 -14.98 6.52 -17.67
CA ASP A 281 -14.00 6.75 -18.74
C ASP A 281 -14.11 5.68 -19.83
N ALA A 282 -14.73 6.03 -20.96
CA ALA A 282 -14.94 5.07 -22.05
C ALA A 282 -13.64 4.69 -22.79
N THR A 283 -12.54 5.39 -22.55
CA THR A 283 -11.25 5.07 -23.15
C THR A 283 -10.42 4.11 -22.31
N LEU A 284 -10.87 3.79 -21.09
CA LEU A 284 -10.18 2.86 -20.21
C LEU A 284 -10.41 1.40 -20.64
N VAL A 285 -9.37 0.79 -21.21
CA VAL A 285 -9.43 -0.60 -21.72
C VAL A 285 -8.39 -1.55 -21.12
N ARG A 286 -7.45 -1.02 -20.30
CA ARG A 286 -6.35 -1.70 -19.56
C ARG A 286 -5.46 -2.63 -20.38
N GLY A 287 -4.18 -2.69 -19.99
CA GLY A 287 -3.15 -3.43 -20.73
C GLY A 287 -3.13 -4.95 -20.54
N LEU A 288 -3.84 -5.51 -19.55
CA LEU A 288 -3.79 -6.95 -19.28
C LEU A 288 -4.93 -7.68 -19.99
N ALA A 289 -4.57 -8.61 -20.86
CA ALA A 289 -5.51 -9.32 -21.72
C ALA A 289 -6.54 -10.16 -20.94
N TYR A 290 -6.28 -10.48 -19.66
CA TYR A 290 -7.09 -11.39 -18.87
C TYR A 290 -8.37 -10.79 -18.26
N TYR A 291 -8.59 -9.46 -18.34
CA TYR A 291 -9.81 -8.86 -17.81
C TYR A 291 -11.06 -9.24 -18.62
N THR A 292 -12.15 -9.63 -17.94
CA THR A 292 -13.41 -10.12 -18.52
C THR A 292 -14.61 -9.19 -18.27
N GLY A 293 -14.48 -8.20 -17.41
CA GLY A 293 -15.59 -7.35 -16.96
C GLY A 293 -15.20 -5.90 -16.67
N THR A 294 -15.61 -5.41 -15.49
CA THR A 294 -15.23 -4.09 -14.96
C THR A 294 -13.72 -3.94 -14.89
N VAL A 295 -13.21 -2.77 -15.27
CA VAL A 295 -11.82 -2.36 -15.17
C VAL A 295 -11.76 -0.95 -14.59
N PHE A 296 -10.75 -0.68 -13.79
CA PHE A 296 -10.57 0.64 -13.19
C PHE A 296 -9.10 1.05 -13.07
N GLU A 297 -8.87 2.36 -13.03
CA GLU A 297 -7.59 2.98 -12.68
C GLU A 297 -7.80 4.10 -11.68
N VAL A 298 -6.90 4.18 -10.71
CA VAL A 298 -6.81 5.31 -9.81
C VAL A 298 -5.81 6.29 -10.39
N LEU A 299 -6.29 7.49 -10.73
CA LEU A 299 -5.53 8.55 -11.38
C LEU A 299 -5.44 9.77 -10.47
N ALA A 300 -4.29 10.44 -10.48
CA ALA A 300 -4.12 11.80 -9.96
C ALA A 300 -3.58 12.68 -11.08
N GLU A 301 -3.88 13.97 -11.04
CA GLU A 301 -3.49 14.91 -12.09
C GLU A 301 -1.96 14.96 -12.26
N GLY A 302 -1.50 14.88 -13.51
CA GLY A 302 -0.07 14.96 -13.84
C GLY A 302 0.76 13.72 -13.52
N GLU A 303 0.16 12.68 -12.95
CA GLU A 303 0.84 11.46 -12.54
C GLU A 303 0.37 10.22 -13.33
N ARG A 304 1.15 9.15 -13.23
CA ARG A 304 0.76 7.84 -13.77
C ARG A 304 -0.31 7.21 -12.88
N ALA A 305 -1.01 6.20 -13.40
CA ALA A 305 -1.93 5.41 -12.58
C ALA A 305 -1.27 4.90 -11.29
N ILE A 306 -1.91 5.20 -10.17
CA ILE A 306 -1.47 4.89 -8.80
C ILE A 306 -1.81 3.43 -8.47
N ALA A 307 -3.00 3.02 -8.91
CA ALA A 307 -3.51 1.68 -8.83
C ALA A 307 -4.31 1.34 -10.08
N GLY A 308 -4.52 0.07 -10.33
CA GLY A 308 -5.46 -0.38 -11.34
C GLY A 308 -5.80 -1.84 -11.17
N GLY A 309 -6.99 -2.20 -11.63
CA GLY A 309 -7.56 -3.50 -11.39
C GLY A 309 -8.73 -3.80 -12.31
N GLY A 310 -9.40 -4.90 -12.02
CA GLY A 310 -10.58 -5.32 -12.73
C GLY A 310 -10.94 -6.77 -12.50
N ARG A 311 -12.02 -7.20 -13.15
CA ARG A 311 -12.58 -8.55 -13.10
C ARG A 311 -11.90 -9.47 -14.12
N TYR A 312 -11.56 -10.70 -13.73
CA TYR A 312 -10.80 -11.67 -14.52
C TYR A 312 -11.31 -13.12 -14.37
N ASP A 313 -12.56 -13.37 -14.72
CA ASP A 313 -13.28 -14.60 -14.36
C ASP A 313 -12.70 -15.91 -14.93
N ASN A 314 -11.88 -15.83 -15.97
CA ASN A 314 -11.33 -16.99 -16.66
C ASN A 314 -9.90 -17.34 -16.19
N LEU A 315 -9.31 -16.59 -15.25
CA LEU A 315 -7.91 -16.79 -14.89
C LEU A 315 -7.69 -18.10 -14.12
N ILE A 316 -8.50 -18.38 -13.11
CA ILE A 316 -8.32 -19.56 -12.23
C ILE A 316 -8.36 -20.87 -13.02
N GLU A 317 -9.27 -20.98 -13.98
CA GLU A 317 -9.42 -22.15 -14.86
C GLU A 317 -8.15 -22.42 -15.68
N LEU A 318 -7.49 -21.37 -16.16
CA LEU A 318 -6.26 -21.49 -16.94
C LEU A 318 -5.07 -21.98 -16.12
N PHE A 319 -5.12 -21.87 -14.79
CA PHE A 319 -4.13 -22.43 -13.88
C PHE A 319 -4.56 -23.80 -13.32
N GLY A 320 -5.53 -24.46 -13.97
CA GLY A 320 -5.99 -25.82 -13.60
C GLY A 320 -6.98 -25.86 -12.44
N GLY A 321 -7.49 -24.71 -11.99
CA GLY A 321 -8.56 -24.63 -11.00
C GLY A 321 -9.96 -24.77 -11.62
N PRO A 322 -11.02 -24.76 -10.80
CA PRO A 322 -12.39 -24.69 -11.32
C PRO A 322 -12.68 -23.32 -11.94
N ALA A 323 -13.63 -23.25 -12.88
CA ALA A 323 -14.16 -21.98 -13.40
C ALA A 323 -14.66 -21.12 -12.24
N THR A 324 -13.93 -20.04 -11.94
CA THR A 324 -14.11 -19.25 -10.71
C THR A 324 -14.00 -17.76 -11.02
N PRO A 325 -15.07 -16.97 -10.81
CA PRO A 325 -14.99 -15.53 -10.99
C PRO A 325 -14.07 -14.89 -9.96
N ALA A 326 -13.40 -13.82 -10.37
CA ALA A 326 -12.45 -13.11 -9.54
C ALA A 326 -12.31 -11.65 -9.99
N CYS A 327 -12.04 -10.76 -9.03
CA CYS A 327 -11.67 -9.37 -9.31
C CYS A 327 -10.62 -8.91 -8.32
N GLY A 328 -9.75 -8.00 -8.76
CA GLY A 328 -8.64 -7.54 -7.93
C GLY A 328 -7.93 -6.32 -8.48
N PHE A 329 -7.03 -5.76 -7.69
CA PHE A 329 -6.21 -4.62 -8.09
C PHE A 329 -4.79 -4.71 -7.53
N GLY A 330 -3.90 -3.94 -8.14
CA GLY A 330 -2.57 -3.64 -7.62
C GLY A 330 -2.38 -2.13 -7.39
N MET A 331 -1.79 -1.74 -6.27
CA MET A 331 -1.38 -0.36 -5.94
C MET A 331 0.10 -0.31 -5.55
N GLY A 332 0.92 0.41 -6.33
CA GLY A 332 2.37 0.45 -6.16
C GLY A 332 2.85 1.52 -5.18
N ASP A 333 3.86 1.22 -4.37
CA ASP A 333 4.36 2.13 -3.32
C ASP A 333 5.10 3.35 -3.90
N VAL A 334 5.72 3.19 -5.07
CA VAL A 334 6.58 4.23 -5.66
C VAL A 334 5.76 5.43 -6.14
N VAL A 335 4.70 5.20 -6.92
CA VAL A 335 3.86 6.29 -7.45
C VAL A 335 3.10 6.96 -6.32
N LEU A 336 2.48 6.16 -5.44
CA LEU A 336 1.76 6.69 -4.28
C LEU A 336 2.68 7.49 -3.35
N GLY A 337 3.88 7.00 -3.05
CA GLY A 337 4.84 7.70 -2.20
C GLY A 337 5.31 9.04 -2.78
N ASN A 338 5.53 9.10 -4.11
CA ASN A 338 5.85 10.37 -4.78
C ASN A 338 4.68 11.34 -4.67
N LEU A 339 3.46 10.89 -4.98
CA LEU A 339 2.26 11.71 -4.92
C LEU A 339 2.01 12.27 -3.52
N LEU A 340 2.12 11.44 -2.47
CA LEU A 340 1.99 11.90 -1.09
C LEU A 340 3.03 12.97 -0.75
N THR A 341 4.25 12.86 -1.28
CA THR A 341 5.30 13.85 -1.06
C THR A 341 4.99 15.14 -1.80
N ASP A 342 4.63 15.06 -3.08
CA ASP A 342 4.39 16.22 -3.94
C ASP A 342 3.16 17.03 -3.51
N HIS A 343 2.15 16.37 -2.94
CA HIS A 343 0.96 17.01 -2.37
C HIS A 343 1.12 17.42 -0.89
N GLY A 344 2.29 17.21 -0.27
CA GLY A 344 2.53 17.56 1.14
C GLY A 344 1.72 16.71 2.14
N LEU A 345 1.25 15.53 1.71
CA LEU A 345 0.46 14.59 2.51
C LEU A 345 1.34 13.57 3.25
N MET A 346 2.60 13.40 2.87
CA MET A 346 3.55 12.54 3.57
C MET A 346 3.95 13.19 4.91
N PRO A 347 3.63 12.58 6.07
CA PRO A 347 3.99 13.14 7.37
C PRO A 347 5.51 13.31 7.52
N GLY A 348 5.94 14.37 8.20
CA GLY A 348 7.36 14.61 8.47
C GLY A 348 8.20 15.01 7.26
N ALA A 349 7.58 15.52 6.19
CA ALA A 349 8.27 16.04 5.01
C ALA A 349 9.30 17.15 5.35
N ASP A 350 9.02 17.96 6.38
CA ASP A 350 9.90 19.05 6.84
C ASP A 350 11.05 18.60 7.77
N GLY A 351 11.29 17.29 7.87
CA GLY A 351 12.32 16.70 8.75
C GLY A 351 11.81 16.25 10.12
N ASP A 352 10.52 16.45 10.41
CA ASP A 352 9.86 15.97 11.62
C ASP A 352 9.48 14.48 11.52
N ALA A 353 10.46 13.60 11.70
CA ALA A 353 10.19 12.17 11.82
C ALA A 353 9.42 11.78 13.08
N GLY A 354 9.27 12.66 14.09
CA GLY A 354 8.42 12.37 15.25
C GLY A 354 6.96 12.26 14.80
N ALA A 355 6.50 13.26 14.02
CA ALA A 355 5.19 13.23 13.39
C ALA A 355 4.98 11.99 12.49
N LEU A 356 6.00 11.57 11.73
CA LEU A 356 5.89 10.36 10.92
C LEU A 356 5.78 9.07 11.75
N MET A 357 6.57 8.94 12.83
CA MET A 357 6.46 7.80 13.75
C MET A 357 5.05 7.71 14.35
N ASP A 358 4.50 8.84 14.75
CA ASP A 358 3.16 8.93 15.32
C ASP A 358 2.08 8.61 14.29
N ALA A 359 2.22 9.07 13.04
CA ALA A 359 1.31 8.75 11.96
C ALA A 359 1.28 7.24 11.65
N VAL A 360 2.45 6.60 11.55
CA VAL A 360 2.55 5.13 11.34
C VAL A 360 1.91 4.38 12.52
N GLN A 361 2.16 4.84 13.75
CA GLN A 361 1.58 4.26 14.96
C GLN A 361 0.05 4.30 14.92
N ASN A 362 -0.54 5.47 14.62
CA ASN A 362 -1.98 5.68 14.63
C ASN A 362 -2.72 4.80 13.62
N VAL A 363 -2.11 4.52 12.47
CA VAL A 363 -2.66 3.61 11.47
C VAL A 363 -2.68 2.16 11.97
N THR A 364 -1.67 1.77 12.77
CA THR A 364 -1.44 0.37 13.17
C THR A 364 -2.28 -0.03 14.40
N THR A 365 -2.61 0.91 15.29
CA THR A 365 -3.03 0.57 16.67
C THR A 365 -4.43 1.01 17.08
N GLY A 366 -5.46 0.68 16.29
CA GLY A 366 -6.85 0.83 16.76
C GLY A 366 -7.03 0.31 18.19
N ALA A 367 -7.16 1.22 19.16
CA ALA A 367 -7.44 1.07 20.59
C ALA A 367 -6.63 0.07 21.46
N LEU A 368 -5.82 -0.85 20.90
CA LEU A 368 -5.09 -1.87 21.66
C LEU A 368 -3.59 -1.51 21.76
N GLY A 369 -3.27 -0.76 22.81
CA GLY A 369 -1.95 -0.28 23.24
C GLY A 369 -0.71 -1.05 22.75
N SER A 370 -0.29 -0.81 21.51
CA SER A 370 1.03 -1.22 21.05
C SER A 370 2.09 -0.21 21.50
N VAL A 371 3.31 -0.72 21.67
CA VAL A 371 4.50 0.06 22.04
C VAL A 371 4.76 1.14 20.97
N SER A 372 5.03 2.39 21.39
CA SER A 372 5.23 3.50 20.46
C SER A 372 6.48 3.30 19.58
N LEU A 373 6.37 3.59 18.28
CA LEU A 373 7.53 3.63 17.37
C LEU A 373 8.56 4.69 17.79
N ARG A 374 8.07 5.80 18.34
CA ARG A 374 8.87 6.85 18.96
C ARG A 374 9.19 6.42 20.40
N PRO A 375 10.42 6.58 20.94
CA PRO A 375 10.66 6.26 22.34
C PRO A 375 9.69 7.02 23.24
N ASP A 376 8.88 6.29 24.02
CA ASP A 376 7.99 6.89 25.01
C ASP A 376 8.82 7.65 26.04
N VAL A 377 9.93 7.04 26.48
CA VAL A 377 10.79 7.59 27.53
C VAL A 377 12.26 7.33 27.25
N PHE A 378 13.07 8.37 27.41
CA PHE A 378 14.52 8.29 27.47
C PHE A 378 14.98 8.39 28.91
N VAL A 379 15.79 7.46 29.39
CA VAL A 379 16.23 7.39 30.79
C VAL A 379 17.69 7.82 30.89
N VAL A 380 17.97 8.77 31.77
CA VAL A 380 19.30 9.30 32.04
C VAL A 380 19.50 9.43 33.54
N SER A 381 20.76 9.44 33.98
CA SER A 381 21.13 9.78 35.35
C SER A 381 21.68 11.21 35.41
N ALA A 382 21.31 11.96 36.46
CA ALA A 382 21.92 13.26 36.76
C ALA A 382 23.25 13.11 37.52
N ASP A 383 23.39 12.02 38.28
CA ASP A 383 24.46 11.79 39.25
C ASP A 383 25.11 10.42 39.06
N GLU A 384 26.41 10.28 39.36
CA GLU A 384 27.16 9.02 39.21
C GLU A 384 26.58 7.90 40.08
N ASP A 385 26.19 8.24 41.31
CA ASP A 385 25.58 7.29 42.26
C ASP A 385 24.22 6.76 41.77
N ALA A 386 23.58 7.43 40.79
CA ALA A 386 22.30 7.03 40.20
C ALA A 386 22.45 6.21 38.90
N ASP A 387 23.67 6.02 38.39
CA ASP A 387 23.91 5.28 37.14
C ASP A 387 23.42 3.82 37.22
N GLY A 388 23.54 3.21 38.39
CA GLY A 388 23.09 1.83 38.65
C GLY A 388 21.59 1.62 38.48
N ASP A 389 20.79 2.68 38.59
CA ASP A 389 19.33 2.61 38.54
C ASP A 389 18.76 2.77 37.12
N VAL A 390 19.54 3.28 36.18
CA VAL A 390 19.09 3.53 34.79
C VAL A 390 18.69 2.23 34.09
N VAL A 391 19.55 1.21 34.14
CA VAL A 391 19.29 -0.07 33.45
C VAL A 391 18.09 -0.82 34.06
N PRO A 392 17.99 -0.97 35.40
CA PRO A 392 16.80 -1.52 36.04
C PRO A 392 15.50 -0.79 35.68
N LEU A 393 15.48 0.55 35.72
CA LEU A 393 14.28 1.33 35.39
C LEU A 393 13.88 1.13 33.92
N VAL A 394 14.83 1.17 32.99
CA VAL A 394 14.56 0.87 31.57
C VAL A 394 13.98 -0.54 31.40
N ALA A 395 14.53 -1.53 32.12
CA ALA A 395 14.05 -2.89 32.04
C ALA A 395 12.61 -3.03 32.57
N GLN A 396 12.26 -2.33 33.65
CA GLN A 396 10.89 -2.32 34.18
C GLN A 396 9.90 -1.66 33.21
N LEU A 397 10.25 -0.48 32.68
CA LEU A 397 9.40 0.22 31.70
C LEU A 397 9.14 -0.61 30.44
N ARG A 398 10.14 -1.37 29.97
CA ARG A 398 9.98 -2.28 28.83
C ARG A 398 9.11 -3.50 29.12
N ARG A 399 9.06 -3.96 30.38
CA ARG A 399 8.19 -5.10 30.77
C ARG A 399 6.76 -4.67 31.06
N GLY A 400 6.54 -3.41 31.41
CA GLY A 400 5.26 -2.94 31.95
C GLY A 400 5.03 -3.46 33.37
N VAL A 401 3.94 -2.99 33.98
CA VAL A 401 3.52 -3.35 35.34
C VAL A 401 2.08 -3.84 35.27
N GLU A 402 1.85 -5.11 35.61
CA GLU A 402 0.53 -5.70 35.68
C GLU A 402 -0.29 -5.12 36.83
N SER A 403 -1.58 -4.86 36.63
CA SER A 403 -2.42 -4.25 37.68
C SER A 403 -2.86 -5.26 38.74
N ASP A 404 -3.03 -4.81 39.97
CA ASP A 404 -3.56 -5.66 41.04
C ASP A 404 -4.99 -6.10 40.74
N THR A 405 -5.82 -5.23 40.16
CA THR A 405 -7.17 -5.55 39.68
C THR A 405 -7.18 -6.74 38.71
N TRP A 406 -6.22 -6.81 37.79
CA TRP A 406 -6.10 -7.93 36.85
C TRP A 406 -5.71 -9.24 37.56
N ARG A 407 -4.77 -9.15 38.51
CA ARG A 407 -4.36 -10.31 39.33
C ARG A 407 -5.54 -10.84 40.14
N GLU A 408 -6.30 -9.95 40.77
CA GLU A 408 -7.51 -10.28 41.54
C GLU A 408 -8.60 -10.91 40.68
N ARG A 409 -8.73 -10.51 39.41
CA ARG A 409 -9.68 -11.09 38.43
C ARG A 409 -9.20 -12.40 37.80
N GLY A 410 -8.11 -12.99 38.28
CA GLY A 410 -7.61 -14.28 37.83
C GLY A 410 -6.70 -14.23 36.61
N GLY A 411 -6.10 -13.08 36.29
CA GLY A 411 -4.95 -13.01 35.40
C GLY A 411 -5.25 -13.30 33.91
N LYS A 412 -6.46 -13.01 33.44
CA LYS A 412 -6.87 -13.35 32.06
C LYS A 412 -6.11 -12.49 31.04
N PRO A 413 -5.46 -13.07 30.00
CA PRO A 413 -4.63 -12.30 29.06
C PRO A 413 -5.36 -11.22 28.25
N TRP A 414 -6.69 -11.32 28.13
CA TRP A 414 -7.55 -10.43 27.36
C TRP A 414 -8.24 -9.34 28.20
N ASP A 415 -7.91 -9.20 29.48
CA ASP A 415 -8.46 -8.13 30.32
C ASP A 415 -7.86 -6.77 29.93
N ALA A 416 -8.70 -5.76 29.76
CA ALA A 416 -8.27 -4.40 29.43
C ALA A 416 -7.44 -3.76 30.55
N ASP A 417 -7.68 -4.18 31.80
CA ASP A 417 -6.96 -3.70 32.98
C ASP A 417 -5.65 -4.47 33.21
N ARG A 418 -5.22 -5.35 32.28
CA ARG A 418 -4.05 -6.22 32.47
C ARG A 418 -2.83 -5.46 32.99
N TYR A 419 -2.58 -4.29 32.43
CA TYR A 419 -1.43 -3.48 32.76
C TYR A 419 -1.86 -2.15 33.40
N ALA A 420 -1.33 -1.86 34.60
CA ALA A 420 -1.36 -0.51 35.16
C ALA A 420 -0.44 0.45 34.37
N ILE A 421 0.69 -0.08 33.87
CA ILE A 421 1.53 0.53 32.83
C ILE A 421 1.79 -0.54 31.77
N PRO A 422 1.34 -0.37 30.52
CA PRO A 422 1.71 -1.32 29.48
C PRO A 422 3.20 -1.20 29.14
N PRO A 423 3.81 -2.26 28.56
CA PRO A 423 5.16 -2.19 28.02
C PRO A 423 5.42 -0.91 27.22
N MET A 424 6.53 -0.22 27.49
CA MET A 424 6.89 1.04 26.87
C MET A 424 8.16 0.93 26.03
N HIS A 425 8.29 1.80 25.03
CA HIS A 425 9.53 2.01 24.31
C HIS A 425 10.48 2.88 25.15
N ALA A 426 11.20 2.25 26.07
CA ALA A 426 12.21 2.93 26.89
C ALA A 426 13.62 2.79 26.30
N ARG A 427 14.41 3.87 26.30
CA ARG A 427 15.82 3.87 25.88
C ARG A 427 16.71 4.56 26.93
N PRO A 428 17.89 4.02 27.26
CA PRO A 428 18.89 4.76 28.04
C PRO A 428 19.75 5.65 27.13
N THR A 429 20.52 6.57 27.74
CA THR A 429 21.64 7.21 27.06
C THR A 429 22.83 6.25 26.90
N ASP A 430 23.48 6.29 25.74
CA ASP A 430 24.78 5.63 25.51
C ASP A 430 25.96 6.59 25.80
N LYS A 431 25.68 7.81 26.25
CA LYS A 431 26.71 8.82 26.52
C LYS A 431 27.25 8.66 27.93
N ALA A 432 28.57 8.65 28.02
CA ALA A 432 29.28 8.69 29.31
C ALA A 432 29.26 10.09 29.98
N THR A 433 28.61 11.09 29.39
CA THR A 433 28.56 12.45 29.97
C THR A 433 27.47 12.55 31.03
N ARG A 434 27.69 13.39 32.05
CA ARG A 434 26.68 13.78 33.05
C ARG A 434 26.20 15.21 32.89
N ASN A 435 26.55 15.84 31.76
CA ASN A 435 26.01 17.14 31.42
C ASN A 435 24.55 16.99 31.01
N LEU A 436 23.62 17.34 31.91
CA LEU A 436 22.19 17.17 31.70
C LEU A 436 21.69 17.82 30.41
N LYS A 437 22.23 18.99 30.03
CA LYS A 437 21.87 19.63 28.75
C LYS A 437 22.26 18.76 27.55
N LYS A 438 23.43 18.12 27.56
CA LYS A 438 23.84 17.19 26.50
C LYS A 438 22.99 15.92 26.50
N LEU A 439 22.60 15.43 27.66
CA LEU A 439 21.74 14.25 27.82
C LEU A 439 20.31 14.51 27.32
N LEU A 440 19.75 15.69 27.62
CA LEU A 440 18.47 16.12 27.07
C LEU A 440 18.53 16.28 25.55
N GLN A 441 19.61 16.84 25.02
CA GLN A 441 19.84 16.90 23.56
C GLN A 441 19.96 15.50 22.93
N ASP A 442 20.52 14.53 23.64
CA ASP A 442 20.60 13.13 23.20
C ASP A 442 19.20 12.51 23.14
N ALA A 443 18.38 12.72 24.17
CA ALA A 443 16.98 12.31 24.19
C ALA A 443 16.15 12.93 23.05
N GLU A 444 16.33 14.23 22.78
CA GLU A 444 15.69 14.93 21.65
C GLU A 444 16.15 14.35 20.30
N ARG A 445 17.44 14.05 20.14
CA ARG A 445 17.98 13.41 18.92
C ARG A 445 17.49 11.98 18.73
N ALA A 446 17.30 11.26 19.83
CA ALA A 446 16.62 9.96 19.84
C ALA A 446 15.11 10.09 19.61
N ARG A 447 14.60 11.33 19.55
CA ARG A 447 13.19 11.68 19.37
C ARG A 447 12.33 11.10 20.48
N ALA A 448 12.77 11.07 21.73
CA ALA A 448 11.90 10.60 22.80
C ALA A 448 10.76 11.59 23.07
N ARG A 449 9.62 11.11 23.57
CA ARG A 449 8.52 11.98 24.06
C ARG A 449 8.85 12.54 25.42
N PHE A 450 9.29 11.69 26.33
CA PHE A 450 9.69 12.08 27.67
C PHE A 450 11.17 11.79 27.96
N CYS A 451 11.75 12.55 28.89
CA CYS A 451 13.04 12.22 29.50
C CYS A 451 12.88 12.02 31.02
N ALA A 452 13.16 10.80 31.48
CA ALA A 452 13.23 10.45 32.89
C ALA A 452 14.67 10.63 33.38
N ILE A 453 14.85 11.56 34.31
CA ILE A 453 16.14 11.91 34.90
C ILE A 453 16.18 11.30 36.30
N VAL A 454 17.01 10.27 36.47
CA VAL A 454 17.22 9.58 37.73
C VAL A 454 18.25 10.34 38.55
N HIS A 455 17.92 10.58 39.82
CA HIS A 455 18.75 11.24 40.82
C HIS A 455 19.07 10.26 41.95
N THR A 456 20.01 10.66 42.81
CA THR A 456 20.29 9.96 44.07
C THR A 456 19.05 9.84 44.97
N GLU A 457 19.10 8.88 45.91
CA GLU A 457 18.00 8.56 46.84
C GLU A 457 16.71 8.09 46.13
N GLY A 458 16.82 7.61 44.90
CA GLY A 458 15.72 7.00 44.16
C GLY A 458 14.71 7.99 43.59
N ARG A 459 15.08 9.26 43.39
CA ARG A 459 14.17 10.26 42.83
C ARG A 459 14.24 10.27 41.30
N VAL A 460 13.10 10.46 40.64
CA VAL A 460 13.04 10.62 39.17
C VAL A 460 12.31 11.90 38.82
N GLN A 461 12.97 12.79 38.08
CA GLN A 461 12.35 13.93 37.42
C GLN A 461 11.86 13.51 36.03
N LEU A 462 10.69 13.97 35.63
CA LEU A 462 10.17 13.73 34.29
C LEU A 462 10.01 15.02 33.52
N LYS A 463 10.56 15.03 32.30
CA LYS A 463 10.44 16.14 31.35
C LYS A 463 9.66 15.72 30.12
N ASP A 464 8.65 16.51 29.75
CA ASP A 464 8.00 16.44 28.44
C ASP A 464 8.88 17.17 27.42
N LEU A 465 9.42 16.43 26.46
CA LEU A 465 10.32 16.98 25.45
C LEU A 465 9.57 17.69 24.31
N ASP A 466 8.29 17.36 24.09
CA ASP A 466 7.45 18.00 23.08
C ASP A 466 6.99 19.38 23.57
N LYS A 467 6.53 19.47 24.82
CA LYS A 467 6.11 20.74 25.46
C LYS A 467 7.24 21.50 26.13
N ARG A 468 8.40 20.86 26.31
CA ARG A 468 9.59 21.39 27.02
C ARG A 468 9.30 21.79 28.47
N GLU A 469 8.34 21.12 29.11
CA GLU A 469 7.95 21.38 30.49
C GLU A 469 8.39 20.24 31.41
N ASP A 470 8.64 20.57 32.67
CA ASP A 470 8.86 19.56 33.69
C ASP A 470 7.49 19.14 34.24
N LEU A 471 7.12 17.88 34.01
CA LEU A 471 5.86 17.32 34.49
C LEU A 471 5.92 16.99 35.98
N ALA A 472 7.13 16.79 36.52
CA ALA A 472 7.36 16.59 37.94
C ALA A 472 8.65 17.32 38.35
N HIS A 473 8.52 18.35 39.20
CA HIS A 473 9.66 19.11 39.73
C HIS A 473 10.04 18.63 41.13
N PRO A 474 11.35 18.49 41.47
CA PRO A 474 11.81 17.99 42.78
C PRO A 474 11.37 18.81 44.00
N SER A 475 10.85 20.03 43.82
CA SER A 475 10.42 20.92 44.92
C SER A 475 8.91 20.99 45.16
N LYS A 476 8.08 20.22 44.42
CA LYS A 476 6.60 20.35 44.48
C LYS A 476 5.81 19.06 44.75
N GLY A 477 6.42 17.98 45.20
CA GLY A 477 5.70 16.79 45.66
C GLY A 477 6.62 15.70 46.19
N ASP A 478 6.25 15.07 47.30
CA ASP A 478 6.99 13.98 47.95
C ASP A 478 6.93 12.71 47.11
N TRP A 479 8.11 12.16 46.83
CA TRP A 479 8.35 11.19 45.79
C TRP A 479 9.54 10.26 46.16
N SER A 480 9.57 9.84 47.42
CA SER A 480 10.68 9.24 48.18
C SER A 480 10.92 7.72 48.00
N ALA A 481 10.55 7.11 46.86
CA ALA A 481 10.74 5.67 46.65
C ALA A 481 11.58 5.34 45.42
N SER A 482 12.37 4.27 45.55
CA SER A 482 13.32 3.77 44.56
C SER A 482 12.70 3.59 43.16
N PRO A 483 13.40 3.98 42.08
CA PRO A 483 12.93 3.81 40.70
C PRO A 483 12.87 2.35 40.26
N VAL A 484 13.32 1.42 41.11
CA VAL A 484 13.23 -0.02 40.88
C VAL A 484 12.08 -0.69 41.64
N ASP A 485 11.23 0.06 42.33
CA ASP A 485 9.99 -0.48 42.90
C ASP A 485 8.88 -0.51 41.83
N GLU A 486 8.54 -1.71 41.38
CA GLU A 486 7.54 -1.94 40.32
C GLU A 486 6.16 -1.37 40.67
N HIS A 487 5.72 -1.41 41.94
CA HIS A 487 4.40 -0.88 42.34
C HIS A 487 4.38 0.65 42.35
N TYR A 488 5.53 1.28 42.60
CA TYR A 488 5.66 2.72 42.67
C TYR A 488 5.79 3.35 41.28
N VAL A 489 6.66 2.79 40.43
CA VAL A 489 6.80 3.18 39.01
C VAL A 489 5.43 3.07 38.32
N GLY A 490 4.73 1.94 38.55
CA GLY A 490 3.34 1.64 38.20
C GLY A 490 2.37 2.82 38.26
N ARG A 491 2.15 3.33 39.48
CA ARG A 491 1.12 4.35 39.75
C ARG A 491 1.44 5.71 39.12
N ARG A 492 2.71 6.03 38.95
CA ARG A 492 3.19 7.35 38.51
C ARG A 492 3.07 7.57 37.02
N TRP A 493 3.58 6.63 36.23
CA TRP A 493 3.51 6.73 34.77
C TRP A 493 2.09 6.56 34.25
N SER A 494 1.26 5.78 34.95
CA SER A 494 -0.18 5.69 34.65
C SER A 494 -0.86 7.05 34.81
N ALA A 495 -0.55 7.80 35.88
CA ALA A 495 -1.05 9.17 36.05
C ALA A 495 -0.59 10.08 34.91
N ILE A 496 0.72 10.10 34.60
CA ILE A 496 1.29 10.94 33.54
C ILE A 496 0.70 10.66 32.15
N ARG A 497 0.44 9.38 31.82
CA ARG A 497 -0.10 9.01 30.50
C ARG A 497 -1.56 9.43 30.33
N ASN A 498 -2.32 9.50 31.42
CA ASN A 498 -3.75 9.81 31.39
C ASN A 498 -4.07 11.31 31.44
N GLY A 499 -3.05 12.18 31.47
CA GLY A 499 -3.18 13.63 31.65
C GLY A 499 -3.26 13.99 33.13
#